data_AF-A0A7J3VTJ2-F1
#
_entry.id   AF-A0A7J3VTJ2-F1
#
_cell.length_a   1.000
_cell.length_b   1.000
_cell.length_c   1.000
_cell.angle_alpha   90.00
_cell.angle_beta   90.00
_cell.angle_gamma   90.00
#
_symmetry.space_group_name_H-M   'P 1'
#
loop_
_entity.id
_entity.type
_entity.pdbx_description
1 polymer ?
#
loop_
_entity_poly.entity_id
_entity_poly.type
_entity_poly.pdbx_seq_one_letter_code
_entity_poly.pdbx_strand_id
1 'polypeptide(L)' 'MKKKVVQVCPSCKGTSIDLHLGGYLGKVYRCGSCGYVGSLIIEMEVDEYLAMMKEEKG' A
#
# COMPACT_ATOMS: atom_id res chain seq x y z
N MET A 1 20.04 -0.51 -11.89
CA MET A 1 19.66 -0.30 -10.47
C MET A 1 18.27 -0.89 -10.27
N LYS A 2 18.01 -1.64 -9.18
CA LYS A 2 16.65 -2.10 -8.85
C LYS A 2 15.87 -0.91 -8.30
N LYS A 3 14.69 -0.62 -8.88
CA LYS A 3 13.81 0.43 -8.37
C LYS A 3 13.15 -0.04 -7.06
N LYS A 4 12.85 0.89 -6.15
CA LYS A 4 12.29 0.60 -4.82
C LYS A 4 10.78 0.73 -4.89
N VAL A 5 10.07 -0.36 -4.65
CA VAL A 5 8.60 -0.40 -4.63
C VAL A 5 8.08 -0.23 -3.20
N VAL A 6 6.93 0.41 -3.06
CA VAL A 6 6.18 0.57 -1.80
C VAL A 6 4.76 0.05 -1.96
N GLN A 7 4.20 -0.52 -0.88
CA GLN A 7 2.82 -0.98 -0.80
C GLN A 7 1.94 0.13 -0.23
N VAL A 8 0.84 0.43 -0.91
CA VAL A 8 -0.02 1.57 -0.64
C VAL A 8 -1.47 1.10 -0.48
N CYS A 9 -2.13 1.60 0.56
CA CYS A 9 -3.53 1.32 0.84
C CYS A 9 -4.42 1.94 -0.26
N PRO A 10 -5.31 1.16 -0.90
CA PRO A 10 -6.22 1.69 -1.92
C PRO A 10 -7.29 2.63 -1.35
N SER A 11 -7.53 2.59 -0.03
CA SER A 11 -8.56 3.39 0.63
C SER A 11 -8.05 4.73 1.16
N CYS A 12 -6.86 4.75 1.78
CA CYS A 12 -6.35 5.96 2.45
C CYS A 12 -4.95 6.39 1.99
N LYS A 13 -4.34 5.70 1.02
CA LYS A 13 -2.98 5.95 0.50
C LYS A 13 -1.86 5.84 1.55
N GLY A 14 -2.17 5.34 2.75
CA GLY A 14 -1.18 5.00 3.78
C GLY A 14 -0.33 3.79 3.39
N THR A 15 0.89 3.72 3.91
CA THR A 15 1.86 2.64 3.63
C THR A 15 2.04 1.66 4.79
N SER A 16 1.31 1.86 5.90
CA SER A 16 1.23 0.91 7.01
C SER A 16 0.35 -0.27 6.58
N ILE A 17 0.96 -1.28 5.97
CA ILE A 17 0.31 -2.47 5.43
C ILE A 17 0.94 -3.72 6.04
N ASP A 18 0.12 -4.54 6.67
CA ASP A 18 0.51 -5.84 7.23
C ASP A 18 -0.18 -6.98 6.45
N LEU A 19 0.52 -8.10 6.28
CA LEU A 19 -0.11 -9.33 5.81
C LEU A 19 -0.97 -9.91 6.94
N HIS A 20 -2.29 -9.84 6.79
CA HIS A 20 -3.24 -10.27 7.80
C HIS A 20 -3.51 -11.78 7.74
N LEU A 21 -3.76 -12.30 6.54
CA LEU A 21 -3.93 -13.73 6.27
C LEU A 21 -3.19 -14.10 4.98
N GLY A 22 -2.56 -15.27 4.96
CA GLY A 22 -1.85 -15.79 3.80
C GLY A 22 -2.03 -17.31 3.68
N GLY A 23 -1.81 -17.87 2.49
CA GLY A 23 -1.86 -19.31 2.25
C GLY A 23 -2.58 -19.65 0.96
N TYR A 24 -3.24 -20.82 0.93
CA TYR A 24 -3.94 -21.32 -0.26
C TYR A 24 -5.07 -20.39 -0.74
N LEU A 25 -5.71 -19.66 0.18
CA LEU A 25 -6.78 -18.71 -0.12
C LEU A 25 -6.29 -17.34 -0.62
N GLY A 26 -4.98 -17.18 -0.87
CA GLY A 26 -4.38 -15.93 -1.30
C GLY A 26 -3.85 -15.07 -0.14
N LYS A 27 -3.50 -13.83 -0.44
CA LYS A 27 -2.99 -12.85 0.52
C LYS A 27 -4.08 -11.84 0.84
N VAL A 28 -4.34 -11.62 2.12
CA VAL A 28 -5.21 -10.56 2.64
C VAL A 28 -4.34 -9.62 3.45
N TYR A 29 -4.43 -8.33 3.14
CA TYR A 29 -3.68 -7.27 3.77
C TYR A 29 -4.58 -6.47 4.71
N ARG A 30 -3.98 -5.93 5.77
CA ARG A 30 -4.62 -4.98 6.69
C ARG A 30 -3.85 -3.67 6.67
N CYS A 31 -4.56 -2.55 6.54
CA CYS A 31 -3.98 -1.23 6.71
C CYS A 31 -4.03 -0.79 8.17
N GLY A 32 -2.89 -0.45 8.75
CA GLY A 32 -2.79 0.10 10.10
C GLY A 32 -3.27 1.55 10.21
N SER A 33 -3.39 2.28 9.10
CA SER A 33 -3.79 3.70 9.11
C SER A 33 -5.31 3.91 9.10
N CYS A 34 -6.06 3.18 8.26
CA CYS A 34 -7.52 3.34 8.15
C CYS A 34 -8.34 2.08 8.48
N GLY A 35 -7.68 0.94 8.71
CA GLY A 35 -8.37 -0.32 9.01
C GLY A 35 -8.87 -1.09 7.78
N TYR A 36 -8.52 -0.69 6.55
CA TYR A 36 -8.81 -1.49 5.33
C TYR A 36 -8.35 -2.94 5.50
N VAL A 37 -9.21 -3.90 5.16
CA VAL A 37 -8.88 -5.33 5.11
C VAL A 37 -9.32 -5.88 3.75
N GLY A 38 -8.39 -6.44 2.98
CA GLY A 38 -8.70 -6.98 1.67
C GLY A 38 -7.48 -7.52 0.94
N SER A 39 -7.71 -8.18 -0.20
CA SER A 39 -6.65 -8.78 -1.01
C SER A 39 -5.95 -7.81 -1.96
N LEU A 40 -6.41 -6.55 -2.04
CA LEU A 40 -5.90 -5.56 -2.97
C LEU A 40 -5.01 -4.54 -2.25
N ILE A 41 -3.80 -4.38 -2.78
CA ILE A 41 -2.86 -3.32 -2.41
C ILE A 41 -2.29 -2.73 -3.69
N ILE A 42 -1.90 -1.45 -3.64
CA ILE A 42 -1.25 -0.80 -4.77
C ILE A 42 0.26 -0.92 -4.58
N GLU A 43 0.95 -1.45 -5.57
CA GLU A 43 2.42 -1.44 -5.62
C GLU A 43 2.86 -0.39 -6.62
N MET A 44 3.65 0.57 -6.16
CA MET A 44 4.18 1.65 -6.99
C MET A 44 5.61 1.98 -6.58
N GLU A 45 6.35 2.66 -7.45
CA GLU A 45 7.70 3.10 -7.13
C GLU A 45 7.68 4.16 -6.03
N VAL A 46 8.71 4.17 -5.18
CA VAL A 46 8.84 5.15 -4.09
C VAL A 46 8.80 6.59 -4.64
N ASP A 47 9.41 6.84 -5.79
CA ASP A 47 9.42 8.17 -6.41
C ASP A 47 8.01 8.61 -6.86
N GLU A 48 7.22 7.67 -7.42
CA GLU A 48 5.82 7.90 -7.81
C GLU A 48 4.93 8.16 -6.59
N TYR A 49 5.12 7.38 -5.52
CA TYR A 49 4.43 7.59 -4.26
C TYR A 49 4.71 8.97 -3.66
N LEU A 50 5.99 9.37 -3.62
CA LEU A 50 6.39 10.68 -3.10
C LEU A 50 5.86 11.84 -3.94
N ALA A 51 5.75 11.68 -5.26
CA ALA A 51 5.12 12.67 -6.13
C ALA A 51 3.62 12.82 -5.82
N MET A 52 2.88 11.70 -5.77
CA MET A 52 1.45 11.69 -5.43
C MET A 52 1.16 12.36 -4.08
N MET A 53 1.93 12.03 -3.03
CA MET A 53 1.70 12.59 -1.69
C MET A 53 2.06 14.09 -1.58
N LYS A 54 2.88 14.63 -2.49
CA LYS A 54 3.16 16.07 -2.57
C LYS A 54 2.00 16.82 -3.23
N GLU A 55 1.44 16.26 -4.29
CA GLU A 55 0.30 16.86 -5.01
C GLU A 55 -0.96 16.96 -4.15
N GLU A 56 -1.22 15.98 -3.28
CA GLU A 56 -2.38 16.03 -2.37
C GLU A 56 -2.29 17.09 -1.26
N LYS A 57 -1.09 17.61 -1.00
CA LYS A 57 -0.83 18.60 0.04
C LYS A 57 -0.67 20.03 -0.51
N GLY A 58 -0.72 20.19 -1.83
CA GLY A 58 -0.73 21.48 -2.52
C GLY A 58 -2.16 21.95 -2.76
#